data_AF-A0A936FWH7-F1
#
_entry.id   AF-A0A936FWH7-F1
#
_cell.length_a   1.000
_cell.length_b   1.000
_cell.length_c   1.000
_cell.angle_alpha   90.00
_cell.angle_beta   90.00
_cell.angle_gamma   90.00
#
_symmetry.space_group_name_H-M   'P 1'
#
loop_
_entity.id
_entity.type
_entity.pdbx_description
1 polymer ?
#
loop_
_entity_poly.entity_id
_entity_poly.type
_entity_poly.pdbx_seq_one_letter_code
_entity_poly.pdbx_strand_id
1 'polypeptide(L)'
;MRQYVIIFLLFLSRLLFSQDENQFDKKIVNEFGVNATELLAQLLKIPSDSSFNSKQIYLLTYKFLYKDYALRIGGGADYKNEQTKKDEFVDVNSKISLKYDLRIGIEKQLPLFKKWRGYVGIDAIYGYNALKRYHR
;
A
#
# COMPACT_ATOMS: atom_id res chain seq x y z
N MET A 1 50.82 3.31 12.81
CA MET A 1 49.35 3.32 13.07
C MET A 1 48.74 4.72 13.09
N ARG A 2 49.31 5.69 13.81
CA ARG A 2 48.75 7.04 13.99
C ARG A 2 48.48 7.82 12.68
N GLN A 3 49.34 7.65 11.66
CA GLN A 3 49.18 8.30 10.35
C GLN A 3 48.02 7.73 9.52
N TYR A 4 47.76 6.41 9.60
CA TYR A 4 46.65 5.77 8.90
C TYR A 4 45.28 6.19 9.45
N VAL A 5 45.20 6.45 10.76
CA VAL A 5 43.97 6.97 11.40
C VAL A 5 43.64 8.37 10.90
N ILE A 6 44.65 9.23 10.70
CA ILE A 6 44.46 10.59 10.18
C ILE A 6 44.01 10.55 8.71
N ILE A 7 44.62 9.69 7.89
CA ILE A 7 44.23 9.52 6.49
C ILE A 7 42.79 8.97 6.39
N PHE A 8 42.42 8.02 7.25
CA PHE A 8 41.07 7.48 7.33
C PHE A 8 40.03 8.54 7.76
N LEU A 9 40.36 9.38 8.75
CA LEU A 9 39.51 10.50 9.17
C LEU A 9 39.35 11.58 8.09
N LEU A 10 40.42 11.87 7.34
CA LEU A 10 40.37 12.80 6.19
C LEU A 10 39.58 12.24 5.01
N PHE A 11 39.53 10.91 4.86
CA PHE A 11 38.69 10.26 3.85
C PHE A 11 37.21 10.29 4.27
N LEU A 12 36.93 10.07 5.57
CA LEU A 12 35.57 10.17 6.13
C LEU A 12 35.00 11.60 6.06
N SER A 13 35.82 12.63 6.24
CA SER A 13 35.35 14.01 6.16
C SER A 13 34.86 14.37 4.75
N ARG A 14 35.47 13.81 3.69
CA ARG A 14 34.97 14.01 2.31
C ARG A 14 33.61 13.37 2.05
N LEU A 15 33.23 12.31 2.78
CA LEU A 15 31.90 11.71 2.68
C LEU A 15 30.82 12.59 3.32
N LEU A 16 31.18 13.47 4.26
CA LEU A 16 30.25 14.34 4.98
C LEU A 16 29.94 15.66 4.26
N PHE A 17 30.77 16.07 3.28
CA PHE A 17 30.64 17.37 2.58
C PHE A 17 30.12 17.27 1.12
N SER A 18 29.59 16.12 0.70
CA SER A 18 28.82 16.06 -0.55
C SER A 18 27.41 16.61 -0.30
N GLN A 19 27.31 17.92 -0.05
CA GLN A 19 26.05 18.65 -0.08
C GLN A 19 25.63 18.82 -1.54
N ASP A 20 25.06 17.76 -2.12
CA ASP A 20 24.22 17.94 -3.29
C ASP A 20 22.96 18.65 -2.81
N GLU A 21 22.88 19.92 -3.16
CA GLU A 21 21.69 20.75 -3.08
C GLU A 21 20.59 20.09 -3.93
N ASN A 22 19.95 19.06 -3.37
CA ASN A 22 18.76 18.46 -3.95
C ASN A 22 17.59 19.38 -3.61
N GLN A 23 17.57 20.55 -4.26
CA GLN A 23 16.31 21.20 -4.59
C GLN A 23 15.60 20.24 -5.56
N PHE A 24 14.90 19.26 -5.00
CA PHE A 24 13.96 18.46 -5.77
C PHE A 24 13.00 19.47 -6.41
N ASP A 25 13.12 19.59 -7.73
CA ASP A 25 12.26 20.42 -8.56
C ASP A 25 10.83 20.28 -8.04
N LYS A 26 10.21 21.41 -7.66
CA LYS A 26 8.85 21.51 -7.11
C LYS A 26 7.79 21.16 -8.18
N LYS A 27 7.92 20.00 -8.80
CA LYS A 27 7.06 19.50 -9.87
C LYS A 27 5.89 18.74 -9.28
N ILE A 28 4.74 18.95 -9.89
CA ILE A 28 3.54 18.15 -9.65
C ILE A 28 3.80 16.76 -10.22
N VAL A 29 3.63 15.72 -9.41
CA VAL A 29 3.79 14.33 -9.84
C VAL A 29 2.52 13.56 -9.55
N ASN A 30 2.11 12.72 -10.50
CA ASN A 30 0.94 11.85 -10.40
C ASN A 30 1.42 10.40 -10.44
N GLU A 31 1.08 9.63 -9.42
CA GLU A 31 1.45 8.21 -9.31
C GLU A 31 0.18 7.36 -9.25
N PHE A 32 0.13 6.30 -10.06
CA PHE A 32 -0.90 5.27 -10.02
C PHE A 32 -0.26 3.97 -9.53
N GLY A 33 -0.85 3.36 -8.52
CA GLY A 33 -0.39 2.11 -7.93
C GLY A 33 -1.48 1.05 -8.00
N VAL A 34 -1.10 -0.16 -8.36
CA VAL A 34 -1.94 -1.35 -8.28
C VAL A 34 -1.33 -2.35 -7.31
N ASN A 35 -2.17 -3.04 -6.54
CA ASN A 35 -1.69 -4.06 -5.62
C ASN A 35 -1.37 -5.36 -6.39
N ALA A 36 -0.10 -5.51 -6.76
CA ALA A 36 0.38 -6.68 -7.50
C ALA A 36 0.23 -8.00 -6.72
N THR A 37 0.32 -7.97 -5.38
CA THR A 37 0.17 -9.16 -4.54
C THR A 37 -1.23 -9.75 -4.66
N GLU A 38 -2.26 -8.90 -4.61
CA GLU A 38 -3.65 -9.29 -4.75
C GLU A 38 -3.94 -9.81 -6.17
N LEU A 39 -3.42 -9.13 -7.20
CA LEU A 39 -3.54 -9.58 -8.58
C LEU A 39 -2.90 -10.96 -8.79
N LEU A 40 -1.73 -11.21 -8.20
CA LEU A 40 -1.06 -12.51 -8.27
C LEU A 40 -1.82 -13.59 -7.49
N ALA A 41 -2.39 -13.26 -6.32
CA ALA A 41 -3.21 -14.20 -5.54
C ALA A 41 -4.46 -14.65 -6.31
N GLN A 42 -5.15 -13.72 -6.98
CA GLN A 42 -6.29 -14.02 -7.85
C GLN A 42 -5.90 -14.87 -9.06
N LEU A 43 -4.77 -14.54 -9.71
CA LEU A 43 -4.27 -15.31 -10.86
C LEU A 43 -3.90 -16.75 -10.47
N LEU A 44 -3.26 -16.92 -9.31
CA LEU A 44 -2.80 -18.22 -8.80
C LEU A 44 -3.87 -18.99 -8.02
N LYS A 45 -5.09 -18.44 -7.88
CA LYS A 45 -6.20 -19.03 -7.12
C LYS A 45 -5.81 -19.41 -5.69
N ILE A 46 -4.95 -18.62 -5.05
CA ILE A 46 -4.55 -18.86 -3.67
C ILE A 46 -5.80 -18.65 -2.78
N PRO A 47 -6.13 -19.60 -1.87
CA PRO A 47 -7.29 -19.46 -1.00
C PRO A 47 -7.23 -18.17 -0.19
N SER A 48 -8.37 -17.48 -0.09
CA SER A 48 -8.51 -16.19 0.57
C SER A 48 -8.34 -16.21 2.09
N ASP A 49 -8.34 -17.40 2.70
CA ASP A 49 -8.03 -17.62 4.12
C ASP A 49 -6.53 -17.85 4.40
N SER A 50 -5.69 -17.84 3.37
CA SER A 50 -4.24 -17.90 3.57
C SER A 50 -3.72 -16.59 4.19
N SER A 51 -2.70 -16.67 5.04
CA SER A 51 -2.05 -15.48 5.64
C SER A 51 -1.49 -14.49 4.60
N PHE A 52 -1.39 -14.93 3.35
CA PHE A 52 -1.01 -14.15 2.18
C PHE A 52 -2.05 -13.07 1.84
N ASN A 53 -3.34 -13.33 2.09
CA ASN A 53 -4.47 -12.43 1.84
C ASN A 53 -4.76 -11.48 3.03
N SER A 54 -3.77 -11.26 3.90
CA SER A 54 -3.95 -10.41 5.07
C SER A 54 -4.19 -8.94 4.68
N LYS A 55 -5.47 -8.57 4.60
CA LYS A 55 -5.98 -7.21 4.88
C LYS A 55 -5.40 -6.06 4.05
N GLN A 56 -4.82 -6.31 2.88
CA GLN A 56 -4.43 -5.22 1.98
C GLN A 56 -5.54 -4.89 0.99
N ILE A 57 -6.35 -3.97 1.48
CA ILE A 57 -7.70 -3.65 1.06
C ILE A 57 -7.82 -2.95 -0.31
N TYR A 58 -6.74 -2.44 -0.90
CA TYR A 58 -6.83 -1.52 -2.04
C TYR A 58 -6.24 -2.12 -3.31
N LEU A 59 -7.07 -2.35 -4.31
CA LEU A 59 -6.65 -2.82 -5.62
C LEU A 59 -6.01 -1.68 -6.43
N LEU A 60 -6.55 -0.47 -6.28
CA LEU A 60 -6.12 0.72 -6.99
C LEU A 60 -5.83 1.85 -6.01
N THR A 61 -4.71 2.53 -6.25
CA THR A 61 -4.29 3.70 -5.49
C THR A 61 -3.83 4.78 -6.45
N TYR A 62 -4.15 6.02 -6.09
CA TYR A 62 -3.69 7.21 -6.76
C TYR A 62 -3.03 8.13 -5.74
N LYS A 63 -1.92 8.72 -6.13
CA LYS A 63 -1.15 9.61 -5.29
C LYS A 63 -0.77 10.86 -6.08
N PHE A 64 -1.18 12.00 -5.55
CA PHE A 64 -0.89 13.31 -6.08
C PHE A 64 0.18 13.97 -5.21
N LEU A 65 1.35 14.25 -5.78
CA LEU A 65 2.47 14.87 -5.07
C LEU A 65 2.58 16.34 -5.47
N TYR A 66 2.66 17.21 -4.47
CA TYR A 66 2.93 18.63 -4.65
C TYR A 66 3.91 19.12 -3.58
N LYS A 67 5.11 19.53 -4.01
CA LYS A 67 6.23 19.89 -3.13
C LYS A 67 6.51 18.75 -2.14
N ASP A 68 6.53 19.05 -0.85
CA ASP A 68 6.81 18.09 0.22
C ASP A 68 5.56 17.36 0.70
N TYR A 69 4.42 17.50 0.02
CA TYR A 69 3.16 16.88 0.44
C TYR A 69 2.61 15.98 -0.65
N ALA A 70 1.88 14.94 -0.25
CA ALA A 70 1.07 14.18 -1.17
C ALA A 70 -0.31 13.87 -0.60
N LEU A 71 -1.29 13.85 -1.50
CA LEU A 71 -2.63 13.34 -1.25
C LEU A 71 -2.71 11.92 -1.81
N ARG A 72 -3.28 11.01 -1.04
CA ARG A 72 -3.49 9.60 -1.42
C ARG A 72 -4.97 9.29 -1.44
N ILE A 73 -5.40 8.62 -2.49
CA ILE A 73 -6.75 8.09 -2.63
C ILE A 73 -6.62 6.63 -3.04
N GLY A 74 -7.35 5.74 -2.38
CA GLY A 74 -7.32 4.31 -2.66
C GLY A 74 -8.71 3.72 -2.62
N GLY A 75 -8.94 2.71 -3.44
CA GLY A 75 -10.21 2.00 -3.52
C GLY A 75 -9.99 0.52 -3.74
N GLY A 76 -10.88 -0.28 -3.14
CA GLY A 76 -10.93 -1.72 -3.38
C GLY A 76 -12.33 -2.27 -3.17
N ALA A 77 -12.57 -3.43 -3.78
CA ALA A 77 -13.78 -4.20 -3.59
C ALA A 77 -13.39 -5.67 -3.43
N ASP A 78 -14.02 -6.33 -2.47
CA ASP A 78 -13.88 -7.76 -2.19
C ASP A 78 -15.24 -8.44 -2.35
N TYR A 79 -15.26 -9.53 -3.12
CA TYR A 79 -16.45 -10.33 -3.39
C TYR A 79 -16.23 -11.75 -2.85
N LYS A 80 -17.03 -12.13 -1.87
CA LYS A 80 -17.03 -13.48 -1.30
C LYS A 80 -18.38 -14.15 -1.50
N ASN A 81 -18.38 -15.35 -2.06
CA ASN A 81 -19.54 -16.23 -2.19
C ASN A 81 -19.33 -17.46 -1.32
N GLU A 82 -20.02 -17.52 -0.19
CA GLU A 82 -20.01 -18.68 0.70
C GLU A 82 -21.24 -19.55 0.41
N GLN A 83 -21.00 -20.78 -0.03
CA GLN A 83 -22.03 -21.80 -0.14
C GLN A 83 -21.91 -22.74 1.06
N THR A 84 -22.93 -22.78 1.90
CA THR A 84 -23.00 -23.77 2.98
C THR A 84 -24.02 -24.82 2.58
N LYS A 85 -23.55 -26.05 2.34
CA LYS A 85 -24.41 -27.23 2.21
C LYS A 85 -24.64 -27.76 3.63
N LYS A 86 -25.87 -27.65 4.13
CA LYS A 86 -26.32 -28.46 5.28
C LYS A 86 -26.83 -29.79 4.74
N ASP A 87 -26.65 -30.85 5.52
CA ASP A 87 -26.75 -32.27 5.15
C ASP A 87 -27.92 -32.68 4.25
N GLU A 88 -27.62 -33.66 3.38
CA GLU A 88 -28.41 -34.61 2.55
C GLU A 88 -29.82 -34.29 1.99
N PHE A 89 -30.52 -33.23 2.39
CA PHE A 89 -31.84 -32.90 1.85
C PHE A 89 -31.95 -31.41 1.51
N VAL A 90 -31.52 -31.08 0.29
CA VAL A 90 -32.03 -30.02 -0.61
C VAL A 90 -32.27 -28.63 0.01
N ASP A 91 -31.31 -28.07 0.75
CA ASP A 91 -31.35 -26.64 1.08
C ASP A 91 -29.96 -26.03 0.93
N VAL A 92 -29.76 -25.24 -0.14
CA VAL A 92 -28.47 -24.60 -0.44
C VAL A 92 -28.53 -23.17 0.05
N ASN A 93 -27.92 -22.91 1.21
CA ASN A 93 -27.84 -21.55 1.73
C ASN A 93 -26.65 -20.83 1.07
N SER A 94 -26.95 -19.86 0.22
CA SER A 94 -25.93 -19.02 -0.44
C SER A 94 -25.88 -17.65 0.23
N LYS A 95 -24.70 -17.30 0.71
CA LYS A 95 -24.41 -16.00 1.31
C LYS A 95 -23.42 -15.27 0.43
N ILE A 96 -23.87 -14.14 -0.13
CA ILE A 96 -23.02 -13.24 -0.90
C ILE A 96 -22.67 -12.06 0.01
N SER A 97 -21.37 -11.81 0.19
CA SER A 97 -20.87 -10.60 0.84
C SER A 97 -20.01 -9.81 -0.12
N LEU A 98 -20.34 -8.53 -0.27
CA LEU A 98 -19.61 -7.56 -1.06
C LEU A 98 -19.09 -6.47 -0.13
N LYS A 99 -17.79 -6.30 -0.06
CA LYS A 99 -17.12 -5.29 0.75
C LYS A 99 -16.49 -4.26 -0.15
N TYR A 100 -16.74 -2.99 0.13
CA TYR A 100 -16.08 -1.86 -0.50
C TYR A 100 -15.24 -1.14 0.52
N ASP A 101 -14.07 -0.71 0.10
CA ASP A 101 -13.20 0.07 0.96
C ASP A 101 -12.63 1.26 0.21
N LEU A 102 -12.61 2.39 0.90
CA LEU A 102 -12.10 3.65 0.43
C LEU A 102 -11.05 4.18 1.42
N ARG A 103 -9.97 4.72 0.88
CA ARG A 103 -8.89 5.34 1.65
C ARG A 103 -8.64 6.74 1.14
N ILE A 104 -8.50 7.66 2.08
CA ILE A 104 -8.01 9.01 1.81
C ILE A 104 -6.91 9.29 2.81
N GLY A 105 -5.77 9.80 2.35
CA GLY A 105 -4.64 10.07 3.21
C GLY A 105 -3.85 11.29 2.78
N ILE A 106 -3.16 11.87 3.73
CA ILE A 106 -2.19 12.93 3.51
C ILE A 106 -0.84 12.48 4.02
N GLU A 107 0.22 12.80 3.27
CA GLU A 107 1.60 12.50 3.67
C GLU A 107 2.50 13.70 3.44
N LYS A 108 3.52 13.82 4.29
CA LYS A 108 4.65 14.71 4.13
C LYS A 108 5.87 13.89 3.73
N GLN A 109 6.53 14.28 2.64
CA GLN A 109 7.77 13.69 2.18
C GLN A 109 8.95 14.34 2.90
N LEU A 110 9.86 13.48 3.35
CA LEU A 110 11.08 13.88 4.01
C LEU A 110 12.26 13.50 3.10
N PRO A 111 13.01 14.47 2.57
CA PRO A 111 14.24 14.15 1.87
C PRO A 111 15.21 13.54 2.89
N LEU A 112 15.58 12.28 2.70
CA LEU A 112 16.51 11.60 3.59
C LEU A 112 17.94 11.80 3.09
N PHE A 113 18.32 11.09 2.03
CA PHE A 113 19.66 11.16 1.46
C PHE A 113 19.65 10.74 -0.01
N LYS A 114 20.26 11.54 -0.88
CA LYS A 114 20.32 11.29 -2.34
C LYS A 114 18.94 10.95 -2.91
N LYS A 115 18.77 9.75 -3.46
CA LYS A 115 17.54 9.27 -4.11
C LYS A 115 16.49 8.70 -3.14
N TRP A 116 16.79 8.65 -1.84
CA TRP A 116 15.90 8.10 -0.83
C TRP A 116 14.96 9.15 -0.28
N ARG A 117 13.67 8.80 -0.25
CA ARG A 117 12.60 9.63 0.31
C ARG A 117 11.90 8.87 1.41
N GLY A 118 11.82 9.49 2.58
CA GLY A 118 10.93 9.06 3.65
C GLY A 118 9.57 9.71 3.49
N TYR A 119 8.56 9.14 4.13
CA TYR A 119 7.22 9.72 4.16
C TYR A 119 6.57 9.42 5.52
N VAL A 120 5.87 10.43 6.04
CA VAL A 120 5.06 10.32 7.25
C VAL A 120 3.68 10.89 6.96
N GLY A 121 2.63 10.22 7.38
CA GLY A 121 1.27 10.60 7.00
C GLY A 121 0.21 9.91 7.83
N ILE A 122 -1.02 10.37 7.64
CA ILE A 122 -2.21 9.84 8.28
C ILE A 122 -3.16 9.40 7.18
N ASP A 123 -3.82 8.27 7.39
CA ASP A 123 -4.85 7.73 6.50
C ASP A 123 -6.17 7.59 7.24
N ALA A 124 -7.24 8.02 6.59
CA ALA A 124 -8.61 7.69 6.95
C ALA A 124 -9.08 6.56 6.02
N ILE A 125 -9.66 5.52 6.63
CA ILE A 125 -10.13 4.33 5.93
C ILE A 125 -11.60 4.15 6.26
N TYR A 126 -12.42 3.99 5.23
CA TYR A 126 -13.83 3.69 5.34
C TYR A 126 -14.16 2.39 4.61
N GLY A 127 -14.85 1.47 5.29
CA GLY A 127 -15.27 0.19 4.74
C GLY A 127 -16.78 0.01 4.86
N TYR A 128 -17.42 -0.45 3.79
CA TYR A 128 -18.84 -0.75 3.73
C TYR A 128 -19.08 -2.19 3.30
N ASN A 129 -19.87 -2.94 4.07
CA ASN A 129 -20.22 -4.32 3.80
C ASN A 129 -21.69 -4.43 3.37
N ALA A 130 -21.93 -4.77 2.11
CA ALA A 130 -23.23 -5.18 1.62
C ALA A 130 -23.37 -6.71 1.74
N LEU A 131 -24.33 -7.16 2.54
CA LEU A 131 -24.67 -8.58 2.70
C LEU A 131 -26.00 -8.87 2.01
N LYS A 132 -26.01 -9.89 1.14
CA LYS A 132 -27.25 -10.40 0.53
C LYS A 132 -27.34 -11.89 0.79
N ARG A 133 -28.42 -12.32 1.47
CA ARG A 133 -28.72 -13.73 1.72
C ARG A 133 -29.75 -14.22 0.71
N TYR A 134 -29.51 -15.39 0.15
CA TYR A 134 -30.46 -16.09 -0.70
C TYR A 134 -30.78 -17.44 -0.08
N HIS A 135 -32.07 -17.70 0.11
CA HIS A 135 -32.60 -19.03 0.39
C HIS A 135 -33.10 -19.60 -0.95
N ARG A 136 -32.66 -20.81 -1.30
CA ARG A 136 -33.00 -21.47 -2.56
C ARG A 136 -33.35 -22.92 -2.34
#